data_AF-A0A6I9N2H4-F1
#
_entry.id   AF-A0A6I9N2H4-F1
#
_cell.length_a   1.000
_cell.length_b   1.000
_cell.length_c   1.000
_cell.angle_alpha   90.00
_cell.angle_beta   90.00
_cell.angle_gamma   90.00
#
_symmetry.space_group_name_H-M   'P 1'
#
loop_
_entity.id
_entity.type
_entity.pdbx_description
1 polymer ?
#
loop_
_entity_poly.entity_id
_entity_poly.type
_entity_poly.pdbx_seq_one_letter_code
_entity_poly.pdbx_strand_id
1 'polypeptide(L)'
;MRDAALHPSGAVCAYLRTVSGPSSSKKRSILPSFFPLLVSVVVLVPASAHPQCLDFAPPFKPLWHLEFCTQYEQFGCCDQKMDNMIAERYWDIIDQLDTRGEDLCEDLLKEVMCQECSPYAAHLFDAEDPYTPVRELPGLCSGFCSKFHGKCGHVVKYLTENRLLQDTSQRDASTFCSMVDLQDQDYCYPNVLQSSNLNSNLGRVAEDPRGCLQLCLTEVANNLRNPVLMLHSGDGTHRMFIAEQVGFVWVYLRDGSRLETPFLDLSGEVMTTGWLGDERGFLGMAFHPKHRENGRFFIYYSILVDSKLEKVRVSEMKASEHDVNVADPNSE
;
A
#
# COMPACT_ATOMS: atom_id res chain seq x y z
N MET A 1 -19.24 -37.11 12.65
CA MET A 1 -18.50 -37.45 11.41
C MET A 1 -19.13 -36.64 10.30
N ARG A 2 -18.49 -35.53 9.93
CA ARG A 2 -18.98 -34.54 8.96
C ARG A 2 -18.02 -34.57 7.77
N ASP A 3 -18.56 -34.94 6.61
CA ASP A 3 -18.06 -34.51 5.31
C ASP A 3 -18.63 -33.11 5.01
N ALA A 4 -17.80 -32.21 4.49
CA ALA A 4 -18.14 -31.23 3.46
C ALA A 4 -16.90 -30.38 3.13
N ALA A 5 -16.43 -30.54 1.90
CA ALA A 5 -15.43 -29.69 1.27
C ALA A 5 -15.92 -28.24 1.14
N LEU A 6 -15.03 -27.27 1.36
CA LEU A 6 -15.23 -25.85 1.08
C LEU A 6 -14.06 -25.36 0.22
N HIS A 7 -14.33 -25.17 -1.07
CA HIS A 7 -13.51 -24.39 -1.99
C HIS A 7 -13.65 -22.88 -1.67
N PRO A 8 -12.57 -22.08 -1.64
CA PRO A 8 -12.69 -20.63 -1.64
C PRO A 8 -12.67 -20.10 -3.09
N SER A 9 -13.81 -19.56 -3.51
CA SER A 9 -13.95 -18.74 -4.71
C SER A 9 -13.85 -17.26 -4.32
N GLY A 10 -12.99 -16.49 -4.97
CA GLY A 10 -12.87 -15.05 -4.71
C GLY A 10 -11.91 -14.30 -5.61
N ALA A 11 -11.85 -14.63 -6.91
CA ALA A 11 -11.17 -13.82 -7.91
C ALA A 11 -12.10 -12.72 -8.41
N VAL A 12 -11.63 -11.48 -8.51
CA VAL A 12 -12.38 -10.41 -9.19
C VAL A 12 -11.39 -9.66 -10.13
N CYS A 13 -11.83 -9.09 -11.25
CA CYS A 13 -11.07 -8.92 -12.51
C CYS A 13 -11.38 -7.63 -13.32
N ALA A 14 -10.42 -6.76 -13.72
CA ALA A 14 -10.58 -5.58 -14.62
C ALA A 14 -9.71 -5.64 -15.85
N TYR A 15 -10.18 -4.96 -16.90
CA TYR A 15 -9.65 -4.97 -18.26
C TYR A 15 -9.23 -3.58 -18.65
N LEU A 16 -8.07 -3.58 -19.28
CA LEU A 16 -7.55 -2.53 -20.14
C LEU A 16 -8.26 -2.58 -21.49
N ARG A 17 -8.69 -1.43 -22.02
CA ARG A 17 -9.14 -1.31 -23.42
C ARG A 17 -7.98 -0.89 -24.32
N THR A 18 -7.80 -1.63 -25.41
CA THR A 18 -7.15 -1.16 -26.63
C THR A 18 -8.17 -0.44 -27.50
N VAL A 19 -7.82 0.73 -28.01
CA VAL A 19 -8.67 1.51 -28.91
C VAL A 19 -8.58 0.90 -30.32
N SER A 20 -9.68 0.37 -30.85
CA SER A 20 -9.83 0.16 -32.29
C SER A 20 -11.08 0.92 -32.77
N GLY A 21 -10.85 1.89 -33.66
CA GLY A 21 -11.90 2.66 -34.31
C GLY A 21 -12.55 1.88 -35.48
N PRO A 22 -13.73 2.31 -35.96
CA PRO A 22 -14.50 1.55 -36.93
C PRO A 22 -14.09 1.89 -38.37
N SER A 23 -14.04 0.89 -39.27
CA SER A 23 -14.23 1.18 -40.70
C SER A 23 -14.71 -0.03 -41.53
N SER A 24 -15.94 0.11 -42.01
CA SER A 24 -16.49 -0.25 -43.32
C SER A 24 -15.77 -1.29 -44.22
N SER A 25 -16.54 -2.31 -44.57
CA SER A 25 -16.36 -3.25 -45.69
C SER A 25 -16.04 -2.56 -47.03
N LYS A 26 -14.96 -2.98 -47.71
CA LYS A 26 -14.86 -3.07 -49.18
C LYS A 26 -13.62 -3.86 -49.66
N LYS A 27 -13.92 -4.93 -50.42
CA LYS A 27 -13.19 -5.68 -51.48
C LYS A 27 -11.67 -5.94 -51.40
N ARG A 28 -11.36 -7.24 -51.59
CA ARG A 28 -10.05 -7.90 -51.82
C ARG A 28 -9.08 -7.17 -52.78
N SER A 29 -7.81 -7.15 -52.38
CA SER A 29 -6.65 -7.44 -53.26
C SER A 29 -5.53 -8.08 -52.43
N ILE A 30 -4.80 -9.02 -53.04
CA ILE A 30 -3.74 -9.84 -52.43
C ILE A 30 -2.39 -9.24 -52.82
N LEU A 31 -1.56 -8.84 -51.85
CA LEU A 31 -0.10 -8.62 -52.00
C LEU A 31 0.61 -8.83 -50.63
N PRO A 32 1.89 -9.21 -50.61
CA PRO A 32 2.51 -9.96 -49.51
C PRO A 32 2.95 -9.08 -48.34
N SER A 33 2.84 -9.65 -47.15
CA SER A 33 3.03 -9.03 -45.84
C SER A 33 4.52 -8.83 -45.51
N PHE A 34 4.93 -7.58 -45.27
CA PHE A 34 6.13 -7.26 -44.48
C PHE A 34 5.70 -7.03 -43.02
N PHE A 35 6.16 -7.88 -42.10
CA PHE A 35 5.97 -7.69 -40.65
C PHE A 35 7.07 -6.80 -40.10
N PRO A 36 6.79 -5.61 -39.53
CA PRO A 36 7.77 -4.89 -38.74
C PRO A 36 7.82 -5.50 -37.33
N LEU A 37 9.04 -5.73 -36.85
CA LEU A 37 9.33 -6.18 -35.50
C LEU A 37 8.89 -5.09 -34.50
N LEU A 38 7.77 -5.30 -33.80
CA LEU A 38 7.31 -4.39 -32.75
C LEU A 38 8.16 -4.66 -31.50
N VAL A 39 9.18 -3.85 -31.29
CA VAL A 39 9.95 -3.83 -30.03
C VAL A 39 9.02 -3.24 -28.96
N SER A 40 8.46 -4.10 -28.11
CA SER A 40 7.78 -3.66 -26.89
C SER A 40 8.81 -3.02 -25.96
N VAL A 41 8.90 -1.69 -26.01
CA VAL A 41 9.55 -0.90 -24.97
C VAL A 41 8.68 -1.04 -23.72
N VAL A 42 9.12 -1.85 -22.77
CA VAL A 42 8.55 -1.87 -21.41
C VAL A 42 8.91 -0.52 -20.81
N VAL A 43 7.96 0.41 -20.83
CA VAL A 43 8.05 1.65 -20.06
C VAL A 43 7.90 1.23 -18.60
N LEU A 44 9.02 1.16 -17.88
CA LEU A 44 9.02 1.11 -16.43
C LEU A 44 8.38 2.41 -15.94
N VAL A 45 7.09 2.36 -15.64
CA VAL A 45 6.45 3.43 -14.88
C VAL A 45 7.07 3.37 -13.48
N PRO A 46 7.71 4.44 -12.99
CA PRO A 46 8.18 4.46 -11.62
C PRO A 46 6.95 4.30 -10.72
N ALA A 47 6.87 3.18 -10.00
CA ALA A 47 5.93 3.03 -8.92
C ALA A 47 6.45 3.92 -7.79
N SER A 48 5.82 5.09 -7.60
CA SER A 48 6.06 5.89 -6.42
C SER A 48 5.26 5.25 -5.29
N ALA A 49 5.95 4.82 -4.22
CA ALA A 49 5.27 4.43 -2.99
C ALA A 49 4.53 5.67 -2.48
N HIS A 50 3.21 5.60 -2.47
CA HIS A 50 2.38 6.72 -2.08
C HIS A 50 2.46 6.88 -0.56
N PRO A 51 3.08 7.95 -0.04
CA PRO A 51 3.19 8.14 1.40
C PRO A 51 1.80 8.21 2.02
N GLN A 52 1.72 7.74 3.25
CA GLN A 52 0.45 7.56 3.96
C GLN A 52 0.48 8.26 5.32
N CYS A 53 1.67 8.39 5.93
CA CYS A 53 1.93 9.19 7.13
C CYS A 53 2.66 10.52 6.79
N LEU A 54 2.60 11.49 7.71
CA LEU A 54 3.20 12.83 7.53
C LEU A 54 4.74 12.83 7.45
N ASP A 55 5.37 11.75 7.91
CA ASP A 55 6.81 11.51 7.85
C ASP A 55 7.21 10.69 6.61
N PHE A 56 6.29 10.51 5.65
CA PHE A 56 6.44 9.68 4.45
C PHE A 56 6.59 8.18 4.73
N ALA A 57 6.43 7.74 5.99
CA ALA A 57 6.44 6.34 6.34
C ALA A 57 5.09 5.65 6.03
N PRO A 58 5.07 4.32 5.90
CA PRO A 58 3.82 3.56 5.88
C PRO A 58 3.20 3.50 7.29
N PRO A 59 1.86 3.43 7.40
CA PRO A 59 1.17 3.19 8.64
C PRO A 59 1.60 1.86 9.22
N PHE A 60 1.65 1.82 10.53
CA PHE A 60 2.13 0.69 11.29
C PHE A 60 1.17 0.38 12.43
N LYS A 61 1.35 -0.79 13.02
CA LYS A 61 0.77 -1.11 14.31
C LYS A 61 1.73 -0.61 15.40
N PRO A 62 1.32 0.33 16.27
CA PRO A 62 2.15 0.79 17.38
C PRO A 62 2.66 -0.37 18.24
N LEU A 63 3.91 -0.29 18.68
CA LEU A 63 4.52 -1.30 19.57
C LEU A 63 3.91 -1.27 20.98
N TRP A 64 3.42 -0.10 21.38
CA TRP A 64 2.84 0.18 22.69
C TRP A 64 1.45 0.78 22.53
N HIS A 65 0.62 0.62 23.55
CA HIS A 65 -0.73 1.16 23.61
C HIS A 65 -0.72 2.69 23.45
N LEU A 66 -1.68 3.22 22.68
CA LEU A 66 -1.94 4.66 22.58
C LEU A 66 -3.00 5.02 23.61
N GLU A 67 -2.74 6.00 24.46
CA GLU A 67 -3.65 6.40 25.54
C GLU A 67 -4.69 7.42 25.07
N PHE A 68 -4.33 8.27 24.11
CA PHE A 68 -5.16 9.37 23.68
C PHE A 68 -5.94 9.04 22.39
N CYS A 69 -5.25 8.83 21.28
CA CYS A 69 -5.80 8.51 19.96
C CYS A 69 -6.00 6.99 19.75
N THR A 70 -6.62 6.34 20.74
CA THR A 70 -6.86 4.89 20.82
C THR A 70 -7.48 4.26 19.55
N GLN A 71 -8.25 5.02 18.78
CA GLN A 71 -8.85 4.55 17.52
C GLN A 71 -7.82 4.11 16.46
N TYR A 72 -6.55 4.49 16.61
CA TYR A 72 -5.46 4.13 15.69
C TYR A 72 -4.50 3.08 16.25
N GLU A 73 -4.83 2.44 17.39
CA GLU A 73 -3.96 1.46 18.05
C GLU A 73 -3.70 0.19 17.23
N GLN A 74 -4.60 -0.17 16.30
CA GLN A 74 -4.38 -1.36 15.46
C GLN A 74 -3.64 -1.05 14.16
N PHE A 75 -3.79 0.17 13.63
CA PHE A 75 -3.22 0.59 12.36
C PHE A 75 -3.33 2.12 12.23
N GLY A 76 -2.18 2.81 12.16
CA GLY A 76 -2.13 4.26 12.06
C GLY A 76 -0.70 4.79 11.90
N CYS A 77 -0.53 6.09 12.11
CA CYS A 77 0.74 6.80 11.90
C CYS A 77 1.40 7.32 13.19
N CYS A 78 0.85 7.00 14.36
CA CYS A 78 1.38 7.46 15.64
C CYS A 78 2.05 6.34 16.44
N ASP A 79 3.20 6.66 17.02
CA ASP A 79 3.71 5.95 18.17
C ASP A 79 3.24 6.63 19.47
N GLN A 80 3.64 6.07 20.62
CA GLN A 80 3.28 6.60 21.93
C GLN A 80 3.80 8.03 22.16
N LYS A 81 4.95 8.39 21.56
CA LYS A 81 5.52 9.73 21.72
C LYS A 81 4.64 10.76 21.00
N MET A 82 4.26 10.47 19.75
CA MET A 82 3.38 11.32 18.97
C MET A 82 1.99 11.44 19.62
N ASP A 83 1.44 10.33 20.10
CA ASP A 83 0.16 10.31 20.82
C ASP A 83 0.18 11.21 22.06
N ASN A 84 1.24 11.15 22.86
CA ASN A 84 1.41 12.02 24.03
C ASN A 84 1.57 13.50 23.66
N MET A 85 2.27 13.81 22.57
CA MET A 85 2.39 15.20 22.07
C MET A 85 1.05 15.76 21.60
N ILE A 86 0.22 14.94 20.95
CA ILE A 86 -1.14 15.32 20.57
C ILE A 86 -1.98 15.56 21.82
N ALA A 87 -1.90 14.67 22.81
CA ALA A 87 -2.61 14.79 24.07
C ALA A 87 -2.23 16.06 24.85
N GLU A 88 -0.94 16.38 24.94
CA GLU A 88 -0.44 17.60 25.60
C GLU A 88 -1.01 18.86 24.93
N ARG A 89 -0.88 18.97 23.60
CA ARG A 89 -1.46 20.11 22.84
C ARG A 89 -2.97 20.21 23.02
N TYR A 90 -3.65 19.08 23.11
CA TYR A 90 -5.09 19.06 23.30
C TYR A 90 -5.49 19.62 24.66
N TRP A 91 -4.87 19.14 25.74
CA TRP A 91 -5.18 19.62 27.09
C TRP A 91 -4.81 21.09 27.28
N ASP A 92 -3.72 21.55 26.67
CA ASP A 92 -3.36 22.97 26.65
C ASP A 92 -4.45 23.84 26.03
N ILE A 93 -5.19 23.34 25.02
CA ILE A 93 -6.32 24.04 24.42
C ILE A 93 -7.53 24.00 25.34
N ILE A 94 -7.87 22.83 25.88
CA ILE A 94 -9.01 22.63 26.78
C ILE A 94 -8.93 23.55 28.00
N ASP A 95 -7.75 23.67 28.62
CA ASP A 95 -7.52 24.55 29.78
C ASP A 95 -7.76 26.04 29.49
N GLN A 96 -7.83 26.45 28.22
CA GLN A 96 -8.13 27.83 27.80
C GLN A 96 -9.62 28.08 27.57
N LEU A 97 -10.44 27.03 27.58
CA LEU A 97 -11.89 27.12 27.32
C LEU A 97 -12.66 27.39 28.62
N ASP A 98 -13.87 27.94 28.49
CA ASP A 98 -14.80 27.96 29.62
C ASP A 98 -15.51 26.60 29.71
N THR A 99 -16.06 26.26 30.87
CA THR A 99 -16.72 24.96 31.10
C THR A 99 -17.84 24.63 30.10
N ARG A 100 -18.46 25.65 29.48
CA ARG A 100 -19.49 25.44 28.45
C ARG A 100 -18.89 25.19 27.07
N GLY A 101 -17.74 25.77 26.75
CA GLY A 101 -16.97 25.52 25.54
C GLY A 101 -16.31 24.14 25.55
N GLU A 102 -15.82 23.70 26.71
CA GLU A 102 -15.28 22.35 26.94
C GLU A 102 -16.30 21.28 26.54
N ASP A 103 -17.46 21.22 27.21
CA ASP A 103 -18.52 20.21 27.01
C ASP A 103 -19.02 20.09 25.54
N LEU A 104 -18.91 21.16 24.75
CA LEU A 104 -19.39 21.20 23.38
C LEU A 104 -18.35 20.75 22.36
N CYS A 105 -17.07 20.96 22.66
CA CYS A 105 -16.00 20.86 21.68
C CYS A 105 -15.06 19.67 21.89
N GLU A 106 -14.94 19.18 23.12
CA GLU A 106 -13.99 18.15 23.56
C GLU A 106 -13.80 17.01 22.52
N ASP A 107 -14.86 16.26 22.23
CA ASP A 107 -14.82 15.11 21.31
C ASP A 107 -14.40 15.49 19.88
N LEU A 108 -14.95 16.60 19.36
CA LEU A 108 -14.72 17.03 17.97
C LEU A 108 -13.30 17.56 17.79
N LEU A 109 -12.77 18.25 18.80
CA LEU A 109 -11.39 18.71 18.82
C LEU A 109 -10.43 17.52 18.84
N LYS A 110 -10.69 16.54 19.71
CA LYS A 110 -9.90 15.31 19.78
C LYS A 110 -9.91 14.56 18.45
N GLU A 111 -11.06 14.45 17.81
CA GLU A 111 -11.21 13.83 16.48
C GLU A 111 -10.34 14.52 15.41
N VAL A 112 -10.34 15.86 15.38
CA VAL A 112 -9.50 16.64 14.44
C VAL A 112 -8.00 16.46 14.74
N MET A 113 -7.59 16.57 16.00
CA MET A 113 -6.17 16.49 16.37
C MET A 113 -5.59 15.09 16.17
N CYS A 114 -6.37 14.05 16.43
CA CYS A 114 -5.93 12.68 16.19
C CYS A 114 -5.81 12.33 14.69
N GLN A 115 -6.16 13.22 13.74
CA GLN A 115 -5.92 12.95 12.32
C GLN A 115 -4.44 12.83 11.96
N GLU A 116 -3.54 13.38 12.77
CA GLU A 116 -2.10 13.14 12.63
C GLU A 116 -1.74 11.64 12.79
N CYS A 117 -2.59 10.87 13.48
CA CYS A 117 -2.44 9.42 13.66
C CYS A 117 -3.19 8.59 12.61
N SER A 118 -3.96 9.22 11.73
CA SER A 118 -4.71 8.53 10.69
C SER A 118 -3.77 7.76 9.76
N PRO A 119 -4.12 6.52 9.34
CA PRO A 119 -3.35 5.82 8.31
C PRO A 119 -3.36 6.53 6.95
N TYR A 120 -4.14 7.60 6.81
CA TYR A 120 -4.22 8.46 5.62
C TYR A 120 -3.78 9.90 5.91
N ALA A 121 -3.01 10.12 6.98
CA ALA A 121 -2.60 11.46 7.40
C ALA A 121 -1.91 12.24 6.27
N ALA A 122 -1.07 11.58 5.46
CA ALA A 122 -0.43 12.26 4.32
C ALA A 122 -1.47 12.90 3.38
N HIS A 123 -2.52 12.16 3.02
CA HIS A 123 -3.59 12.68 2.17
C HIS A 123 -4.41 13.78 2.86
N LEU A 124 -4.79 13.55 4.12
CA LEU A 124 -5.59 14.51 4.89
C LEU A 124 -4.91 15.87 5.03
N PHE A 125 -3.58 15.90 5.06
CA PHE A 125 -2.77 17.11 5.23
C PHE A 125 -2.08 17.58 3.95
N ASP A 126 -2.45 17.07 2.77
CA ASP A 126 -1.79 17.33 1.46
C ASP A 126 -0.24 17.13 1.51
N ALA A 127 0.24 16.19 2.33
CA ALA A 127 1.67 15.90 2.54
C ALA A 127 2.18 14.76 1.66
N GLU A 128 1.50 14.47 0.55
CA GLU A 128 1.84 13.35 -0.33
C GLU A 128 3.02 13.64 -1.25
N ASP A 129 3.25 14.92 -1.49
CA ASP A 129 4.31 15.44 -2.34
C ASP A 129 5.23 16.36 -1.52
N PRO A 130 6.56 16.12 -1.50
CA PRO A 130 7.48 16.93 -0.72
C PRO A 130 7.56 18.40 -1.15
N TYR A 131 7.00 18.76 -2.32
CA TYR A 131 6.94 20.15 -2.79
C TYR A 131 5.65 20.87 -2.41
N THR A 132 4.66 20.15 -1.90
CA THR A 132 3.39 20.73 -1.46
C THR A 132 3.48 21.09 0.03
N PRO A 133 3.19 22.35 0.42
CA PRO A 133 3.16 22.72 1.83
C PRO A 133 2.11 21.92 2.57
N VAL A 134 2.53 21.25 3.65
CA VAL A 134 1.64 20.51 4.54
C VAL A 134 0.59 21.46 5.12
N ARG A 135 -0.68 21.05 5.07
CA ARG A 135 -1.78 21.82 5.67
C ARG A 135 -1.59 21.94 7.17
N GLU A 136 -2.02 23.05 7.76
CA GLU A 136 -2.04 23.20 9.22
C GLU A 136 -3.24 22.46 9.87
N LEU A 137 -4.32 22.27 9.12
CA LEU A 137 -5.50 21.52 9.53
C LEU A 137 -5.74 20.35 8.58
N PRO A 138 -6.17 19.19 9.09
CA PRO A 138 -6.59 18.11 8.22
C PRO A 138 -7.77 18.59 7.40
N GLY A 139 -7.86 18.07 6.19
CA GLY A 139 -9.04 18.25 5.39
C GLY A 139 -10.25 17.53 5.99
N LEU A 140 -11.41 18.19 6.02
CA LEU A 140 -12.60 17.75 6.75
C LEU A 140 -13.77 17.54 5.78
N CYS A 141 -14.54 16.45 5.97
CA CYS A 141 -15.79 16.28 5.22
C CYS A 141 -16.74 17.47 5.50
N SER A 142 -17.45 17.96 4.48
CA SER A 142 -18.40 19.07 4.60
C SER A 142 -19.38 18.96 5.80
N GLY A 143 -19.97 17.79 6.03
CA GLY A 143 -20.90 17.55 7.14
C GLY A 143 -20.23 17.56 8.51
N PHE A 144 -19.03 16.96 8.62
CA PHE A 144 -18.23 16.99 9.85
C PHE A 144 -17.74 18.41 10.14
N CYS A 145 -17.21 19.10 9.12
CA CYS A 145 -16.75 20.47 9.23
C CYS A 145 -17.86 21.41 9.71
N SER A 146 -19.07 21.28 9.18
CA SER A 146 -20.21 22.09 9.62
C SER A 146 -20.53 21.90 11.11
N LYS A 147 -20.45 20.65 11.59
CA LYS A 147 -20.63 20.30 13.01
C LYS A 147 -19.48 20.83 13.87
N PHE A 148 -18.23 20.64 13.41
CA PHE A 148 -17.03 21.15 14.05
C PHE A 148 -17.09 22.67 14.19
N HIS A 149 -17.27 23.41 13.09
CA HIS A 149 -17.37 24.87 13.14
C HIS A 149 -18.49 25.36 14.06
N GLY A 150 -19.66 24.72 14.01
CA GLY A 150 -20.80 25.09 14.86
C GLY A 150 -20.55 25.00 16.36
N LYS A 151 -19.68 24.09 16.80
CA LYS A 151 -19.36 23.88 18.23
C LYS A 151 -17.98 24.40 18.64
N CYS A 152 -17.00 24.29 17.74
CA CYS A 152 -15.57 24.48 17.95
C CYS A 152 -14.97 25.63 17.13
N GLY A 153 -15.75 26.43 16.40
CA GLY A 153 -15.19 27.53 15.57
C GLY A 153 -14.29 28.49 16.36
N HIS A 154 -14.60 28.73 17.64
CA HIS A 154 -13.80 29.55 18.54
C HIS A 154 -12.42 28.96 18.90
N VAL A 155 -12.22 27.65 18.70
CA VAL A 155 -10.99 26.91 19.01
C VAL A 155 -9.98 26.96 17.86
N VAL A 156 -10.42 27.26 16.62
CA VAL A 156 -9.55 27.27 15.43
C VAL A 156 -8.31 28.16 15.60
N LYS A 157 -8.41 29.26 16.35
CA LYS A 157 -7.28 30.14 16.68
C LYS A 157 -6.11 29.47 17.41
N TYR A 158 -6.35 28.31 18.05
CA TYR A 158 -5.32 27.52 18.72
C TYR A 158 -4.78 26.38 17.83
N LEU A 159 -5.44 26.07 16.71
CA LEU A 159 -5.08 24.97 15.83
C LEU A 159 -4.25 25.40 14.61
N THR A 160 -4.26 26.68 14.27
CA THR A 160 -3.58 27.20 13.07
C THR A 160 -3.09 28.63 13.30
N GLU A 161 -1.94 28.98 12.72
CA GLU A 161 -1.41 30.34 12.68
C GLU A 161 -1.94 31.14 11.47
N ASN A 162 -2.62 30.46 10.53
CA ASN A 162 -3.17 31.06 9.34
C ASN A 162 -4.34 32.00 9.67
N ARG A 163 -4.08 33.31 9.59
CA ARG A 163 -5.07 34.36 9.87
C ARG A 163 -6.34 34.26 9.03
N LEU A 164 -6.25 33.78 7.79
CA LEU A 164 -7.44 33.63 6.94
C LEU A 164 -8.37 32.54 7.46
N LEU A 165 -7.83 31.40 7.90
CA LEU A 165 -8.60 30.33 8.54
C LEU A 165 -9.19 30.79 9.87
N GLN A 166 -8.41 31.51 10.68
CA GLN A 166 -8.90 32.08 11.93
C GLN A 166 -10.06 33.06 11.70
N ASP A 167 -9.91 34.03 10.80
CA ASP A 167 -10.94 35.04 10.54
C ASP A 167 -12.23 34.45 9.95
N THR A 168 -12.10 33.47 9.04
CA THR A 168 -13.26 32.81 8.42
C THR A 168 -14.00 31.91 9.41
N SER A 169 -13.29 31.20 10.28
CA SER A 169 -13.89 30.35 11.33
C SER A 169 -14.76 31.10 12.35
N GLN A 170 -14.60 32.42 12.48
CA GLN A 170 -15.43 33.24 13.37
C GLN A 170 -16.65 33.85 12.67
N ARG A 171 -16.69 33.84 11.34
CA ARG A 171 -17.66 34.61 10.54
C ARG A 171 -18.61 33.73 9.76
N ASP A 172 -18.09 32.73 9.06
CA ASP A 172 -18.88 31.96 8.11
C ASP A 172 -18.39 30.52 7.98
N ALA A 173 -19.24 29.60 8.44
CA ALA A 173 -19.01 28.17 8.37
C ALA A 173 -18.82 27.67 6.94
N SER A 174 -19.56 28.24 5.98
CA SER A 174 -19.52 27.77 4.59
C SER A 174 -18.18 28.10 3.92
N THR A 175 -17.70 29.34 4.10
CA THR A 175 -16.37 29.75 3.64
C THR A 175 -15.26 28.98 4.34
N PHE A 176 -15.31 28.84 5.67
CA PHE A 176 -14.32 28.05 6.42
C PHE A 176 -14.27 26.61 5.92
N CYS A 177 -15.42 25.94 5.82
CA CYS A 177 -15.48 24.55 5.37
C CYS A 177 -15.04 24.37 3.92
N SER A 178 -15.26 25.35 3.05
CA SER A 178 -14.73 25.30 1.69
C SER A 178 -13.20 25.41 1.62
N MET A 179 -12.57 26.08 2.60
CA MET A 179 -11.11 26.18 2.68
C MET A 179 -10.46 24.91 3.24
N VAL A 180 -11.14 24.25 4.18
CA VAL A 180 -10.66 22.99 4.78
C VAL A 180 -11.22 21.73 4.10
N ASP A 181 -11.93 21.87 2.98
CA ASP A 181 -12.51 20.73 2.25
C ASP A 181 -11.42 19.88 1.57
N LEU A 182 -11.62 18.56 1.55
CA LEU A 182 -10.84 17.64 0.72
C LEU A 182 -11.53 17.48 -0.62
N GLN A 183 -10.75 17.65 -1.70
CA GLN A 183 -11.24 17.41 -3.05
C GLN A 183 -11.61 15.94 -3.24
N ASP A 184 -10.83 15.04 -2.65
CA ASP A 184 -11.13 13.62 -2.61
C ASP A 184 -11.97 13.28 -1.37
N GLN A 185 -13.28 13.25 -1.57
CA GLN A 185 -14.26 12.94 -0.52
C GLN A 185 -14.17 11.47 -0.05
N ASP A 186 -13.51 10.59 -0.82
CA ASP A 186 -13.37 9.18 -0.43
C ASP A 186 -12.49 9.04 0.81
N TYR A 187 -11.50 9.94 0.97
CA TYR A 187 -10.59 9.97 2.12
C TYR A 187 -10.99 10.97 3.21
N CYS A 188 -12.22 11.49 3.18
CA CYS A 188 -12.63 12.49 4.16
C CYS A 188 -12.99 11.88 5.54
N TYR A 189 -12.45 12.42 6.63
CA TYR A 189 -12.67 11.97 8.01
C TYR A 189 -13.96 12.54 8.64
N PRO A 190 -14.70 11.81 9.52
CA PRO A 190 -14.45 10.45 10.06
C PRO A 190 -14.86 9.30 9.16
N ASN A 191 -15.39 9.60 7.97
CA ASN A 191 -16.05 8.60 7.15
C ASN A 191 -15.09 7.60 6.49
N VAL A 192 -13.78 7.84 6.45
CA VAL A 192 -12.82 6.90 5.83
C VAL A 192 -12.88 5.50 6.44
N LEU A 193 -12.99 5.40 7.77
CA LEU A 193 -13.03 4.11 8.48
C LEU A 193 -14.42 3.44 8.45
N GLN A 194 -15.46 4.18 8.06
CA GLN A 194 -16.85 3.71 8.06
C GLN A 194 -17.52 3.78 6.68
N SER A 195 -16.79 4.20 5.65
CA SER A 195 -17.32 4.35 4.31
C SER A 195 -17.67 2.97 3.78
N SER A 196 -18.95 2.63 3.79
CA SER A 196 -19.44 1.44 3.12
C SER A 196 -19.18 1.54 1.61
N ASN A 197 -18.99 2.70 0.99
CA ASN A 197 -18.59 2.74 -0.42
C ASN A 197 -17.15 2.26 -0.65
N LEU A 198 -16.22 2.57 0.26
CA LEU A 198 -14.84 2.08 0.18
C LEU A 198 -14.66 0.67 0.76
N ASN A 199 -15.41 0.35 1.82
CA ASN A 199 -15.24 -0.88 2.60
C ASN A 199 -16.29 -1.94 2.28
N SER A 200 -17.42 -1.58 1.67
CA SER A 200 -18.44 -2.54 1.21
C SER A 200 -18.33 -2.70 -0.30
N ASN A 201 -18.50 -3.95 -0.77
CA ASN A 201 -18.37 -4.32 -2.18
C ASN A 201 -16.96 -4.28 -2.76
N LEU A 202 -15.91 -4.28 -1.92
CA LEU A 202 -14.61 -4.82 -2.32
C LEU A 202 -14.84 -6.25 -2.82
N GLY A 203 -14.92 -6.43 -4.14
CA GLY A 203 -15.25 -7.69 -4.80
C GLY A 203 -16.70 -7.90 -5.27
N ARG A 204 -17.57 -6.87 -5.36
CA ARG A 204 -18.95 -7.03 -5.89
C ARG A 204 -19.17 -6.37 -7.25
N VAL A 205 -19.76 -7.14 -8.17
CA VAL A 205 -19.92 -6.83 -9.61
C VAL A 205 -21.31 -6.24 -9.91
N ALA A 206 -21.37 -5.19 -10.73
CA ALA A 206 -22.58 -4.73 -11.42
C ALA A 206 -22.29 -4.46 -12.90
N GLU A 207 -23.16 -4.94 -13.80
CA GLU A 207 -22.99 -4.89 -15.25
C GLU A 207 -23.78 -3.73 -15.86
N ASP A 208 -23.13 -2.92 -16.72
CA ASP A 208 -23.82 -1.99 -17.64
C ASP A 208 -23.75 -2.50 -19.10
N PRO A 209 -24.64 -2.06 -20.00
CA PRO A 209 -24.69 -2.55 -21.39
C PRO A 209 -23.45 -2.24 -22.23
N ARG A 210 -22.44 -1.54 -21.71
CA ARG A 210 -21.25 -1.08 -22.45
C ARG A 210 -19.98 -1.86 -22.09
N GLY A 211 -20.05 -2.82 -21.18
CA GLY A 211 -18.97 -3.76 -20.89
C GLY A 211 -17.74 -3.08 -20.27
N CYS A 212 -17.69 -3.08 -18.93
CA CYS A 212 -16.48 -2.80 -18.17
C CYS A 212 -16.03 -4.08 -17.46
N LEU A 213 -14.76 -4.17 -17.11
CA LEU A 213 -14.22 -5.27 -16.32
C LEU A 213 -13.60 -4.60 -15.07
N GLN A 214 -13.80 -5.17 -13.87
CA GLN A 214 -13.44 -4.64 -12.53
C GLN A 214 -12.46 -5.53 -11.69
N LEU A 215 -11.20 -5.12 -11.43
CA LEU A 215 -10.07 -5.91 -10.87
C LEU A 215 -10.28 -6.14 -9.39
N CYS A 216 -9.87 -7.31 -8.91
CA CYS A 216 -9.69 -7.56 -7.50
C CYS A 216 -8.54 -8.49 -7.20
N LEU A 217 -8.31 -8.52 -5.90
CA LEU A 217 -7.20 -9.15 -5.24
C LEU A 217 -7.77 -10.33 -4.47
N THR A 218 -7.21 -11.50 -4.74
CA THR A 218 -7.38 -12.68 -3.91
C THR A 218 -6.08 -12.85 -3.15
N GLU A 219 -6.17 -13.03 -1.83
CA GLU A 219 -5.02 -13.44 -1.06
C GLU A 219 -4.60 -14.84 -1.50
N VAL A 220 -3.37 -14.98 -2.01
CA VAL A 220 -2.82 -16.25 -2.49
C VAL A 220 -1.69 -16.79 -1.59
N ALA A 221 -1.16 -15.94 -0.71
CA ALA A 221 -0.10 -16.25 0.22
C ALA A 221 -0.13 -15.27 1.40
N ASN A 222 0.22 -15.74 2.59
CA ASN A 222 0.32 -14.95 3.81
C ASN A 222 1.45 -15.44 4.72
N ASN A 223 1.66 -14.75 5.84
CA ASN A 223 2.71 -15.05 6.81
C ASN A 223 4.12 -15.12 6.18
N LEU A 224 4.33 -14.33 5.12
CA LEU A 224 5.61 -14.15 4.46
C LEU A 224 6.41 -13.05 5.18
N ARG A 225 7.74 -13.17 5.18
CA ARG A 225 8.65 -12.18 5.77
C ARG A 225 9.23 -11.28 4.69
N ASN A 226 8.73 -10.05 4.60
CA ASN A 226 9.15 -9.05 3.61
C ASN A 226 9.25 -9.65 2.18
N PRO A 227 8.14 -10.12 1.58
CA PRO A 227 8.17 -10.66 0.23
C PRO A 227 8.56 -9.57 -0.78
N VAL A 228 9.58 -9.82 -1.59
CA VAL A 228 10.15 -8.84 -2.54
C VAL A 228 9.83 -9.17 -3.99
N LEU A 229 9.38 -10.39 -4.26
CA LEU A 229 9.30 -10.95 -5.60
C LEU A 229 8.33 -12.12 -5.64
N MET A 230 7.54 -12.19 -6.71
CA MET A 230 6.76 -13.36 -7.09
C MET A 230 6.94 -13.60 -8.60
N LEU A 231 7.36 -14.82 -8.99
CA LEU A 231 7.57 -15.17 -10.40
C LEU A 231 7.19 -16.62 -10.70
N HIS A 232 7.05 -16.95 -11.99
CA HIS A 232 6.92 -18.32 -12.47
C HIS A 232 8.20 -18.78 -13.19
N SER A 233 8.43 -20.09 -13.25
CA SER A 233 9.59 -20.69 -13.93
C SER A 233 9.44 -20.88 -15.44
N GLY A 234 8.22 -20.73 -15.98
CA GLY A 234 7.98 -20.84 -17.42
C GLY A 234 8.10 -22.27 -17.98
N ASP A 235 8.09 -23.27 -17.10
CA ASP A 235 8.23 -24.69 -17.40
C ASP A 235 6.89 -25.42 -17.64
N GLY A 236 5.77 -24.72 -17.49
CA GLY A 236 4.42 -25.25 -17.63
C GLY A 236 3.86 -25.93 -16.38
N THR A 237 4.57 -25.93 -15.24
CA THR A 237 4.06 -26.53 -14.00
C THR A 237 3.06 -25.63 -13.27
N HIS A 238 2.97 -24.35 -13.65
CA HIS A 238 2.18 -23.33 -12.96
C HIS A 238 2.56 -23.16 -11.48
N ARG A 239 3.83 -23.42 -11.15
CA ARG A 239 4.38 -23.11 -9.82
C ARG A 239 4.71 -21.62 -9.77
N MET A 240 4.44 -21.03 -8.62
CA MET A 240 4.87 -19.68 -8.30
C MET A 240 5.98 -19.75 -7.26
N PHE A 241 6.98 -18.90 -7.41
CA PHE A 241 8.11 -18.77 -6.51
C PHE A 241 8.00 -17.41 -5.85
N ILE A 242 7.93 -17.38 -4.53
CA ILE A 242 7.85 -16.14 -3.74
C ILE A 242 9.14 -16.00 -2.95
N ALA A 243 9.90 -14.94 -3.21
CA ALA A 243 11.15 -14.68 -2.49
C ALA A 243 10.92 -13.69 -1.35
N GLU A 244 11.49 -14.00 -0.19
CA GLU A 244 11.55 -13.18 1.00
C GLU A 244 12.88 -12.42 1.06
N GLN A 245 12.87 -11.15 1.46
CA GLN A 245 14.07 -10.31 1.61
C GLN A 245 15.15 -10.98 2.47
N VAL A 246 14.73 -11.81 3.44
CA VAL A 246 15.60 -12.60 4.34
C VAL A 246 16.27 -13.82 3.71
N GLY A 247 16.14 -14.02 2.38
CA GLY A 247 16.92 -15.02 1.64
C GLY A 247 16.22 -16.36 1.41
N PHE A 248 14.91 -16.46 1.61
CA PHE A 248 14.15 -17.67 1.30
C PHE A 248 13.38 -17.53 0.00
N VAL A 249 13.32 -18.59 -0.80
CA VAL A 249 12.42 -18.68 -1.96
C VAL A 249 11.45 -19.84 -1.74
N TRP A 250 10.17 -19.54 -1.57
CA TRP A 250 9.11 -20.52 -1.35
C TRP A 250 8.44 -20.93 -2.65
N VAL A 251 8.07 -22.21 -2.76
CA VAL A 251 7.28 -22.73 -3.89
C VAL A 251 5.81 -22.82 -3.50
N TYR A 252 4.96 -22.21 -4.32
CA TYR A 252 3.52 -22.36 -4.27
C TYR A 252 3.05 -23.16 -5.50
N LEU A 253 2.26 -24.19 -5.25
CA LEU A 253 1.69 -25.04 -6.28
C LEU A 253 0.43 -24.40 -6.87
N ARG A 254 -0.05 -24.97 -7.98
CA ARG A 254 -1.23 -24.48 -8.70
C ARG A 254 -2.50 -24.41 -7.84
N ASP A 255 -2.60 -25.26 -6.83
CA ASP A 255 -3.73 -25.30 -5.89
C ASP A 255 -3.63 -24.27 -4.75
N GLY A 256 -2.57 -23.44 -4.75
CA GLY A 256 -2.29 -22.45 -3.72
C GLY A 256 -1.54 -22.99 -2.50
N SER A 257 -1.24 -24.29 -2.45
CA SER A 257 -0.47 -24.86 -1.35
C SER A 257 1.00 -24.44 -1.41
N ARG A 258 1.59 -24.12 -0.26
CA ARG A 258 3.02 -23.84 -0.11
C ARG A 258 3.76 -25.14 0.23
N LEU A 259 4.87 -25.42 -0.44
CA LEU A 259 5.76 -26.51 -0.04
C LEU A 259 6.45 -26.19 1.30
N GLU A 260 6.67 -27.22 2.12
CA GLU A 260 7.31 -27.08 3.43
C GLU A 260 8.81 -26.75 3.31
N THR A 261 9.48 -27.32 2.31
CA THR A 261 10.87 -27.03 2.00
C THR A 261 10.95 -25.87 1.00
N PRO A 262 11.78 -24.84 1.25
CA PRO A 262 11.98 -23.76 0.29
C PRO A 262 12.72 -24.27 -0.95
N PHE A 263 12.50 -23.62 -2.09
CA PHE A 263 13.30 -23.82 -3.29
C PHE A 263 14.77 -23.44 -3.05
N LEU A 264 14.99 -22.35 -2.32
CA LEU A 264 16.32 -21.82 -2.02
C LEU A 264 16.32 -21.23 -0.61
N ASP A 265 17.39 -21.51 0.14
CA ASP A 265 17.66 -20.92 1.44
C ASP A 265 19.07 -20.32 1.42
N LEU A 266 19.14 -18.99 1.40
CA LEU A 266 20.35 -18.19 1.49
C LEU A 266 20.37 -17.34 2.77
N SER A 267 19.54 -17.67 3.77
CA SER A 267 19.38 -16.86 4.97
C SER A 267 20.67 -16.72 5.79
N GLY A 268 21.62 -17.65 5.63
CA GLY A 268 22.95 -17.58 6.24
C GLY A 268 23.96 -16.69 5.49
N GLU A 269 23.67 -16.29 4.25
CA GLU A 269 24.56 -15.49 3.41
C GLU A 269 24.03 -14.08 3.14
N VAL A 270 22.71 -13.96 3.04
CA VAL A 270 22.04 -12.71 2.72
C VAL A 270 22.17 -11.74 3.88
N MET A 271 22.59 -10.53 3.57
CA MET A 271 22.66 -9.43 4.53
C MET A 271 21.35 -8.66 4.55
N THR A 272 20.67 -8.66 5.70
CA THR A 272 19.50 -7.82 5.98
C THR A 272 19.70 -7.03 7.28
N THR A 273 18.97 -5.93 7.47
CA THR A 273 18.88 -5.26 8.77
C THR A 273 17.43 -5.05 9.17
N GLY A 274 17.19 -4.74 10.44
CA GLY A 274 15.87 -4.34 10.94
C GLY A 274 15.52 -2.87 10.69
N TRP A 275 16.37 -2.12 9.98
CA TRP A 275 16.12 -0.72 9.69
C TRP A 275 15.07 -0.58 8.58
N LEU A 276 14.03 0.22 8.84
CA LEU A 276 12.97 0.49 7.86
C LEU A 276 13.55 1.27 6.67
N GLY A 277 13.25 0.81 5.46
CA GLY A 277 13.80 1.38 4.22
C GLY A 277 15.18 0.84 3.85
N ASP A 278 15.74 -0.12 4.60
CA ASP A 278 16.91 -0.84 4.15
C ASP A 278 16.54 -1.78 2.99
N GLU A 279 17.01 -1.44 1.80
CA GLU A 279 16.76 -2.25 0.60
C GLU A 279 17.62 -3.53 0.59
N ARG A 280 18.68 -3.64 1.41
CA ARG A 280 19.58 -4.81 1.41
C ARG A 280 18.84 -6.10 1.73
N GLY A 281 19.25 -7.17 1.07
CA GLY A 281 18.68 -8.51 1.26
C GLY A 281 18.70 -9.32 -0.02
N PHE A 282 17.75 -10.24 -0.15
CA PHE A 282 17.39 -10.81 -1.43
C PHE A 282 16.68 -9.75 -2.27
N LEU A 283 17.13 -9.51 -3.49
CA LEU A 283 16.69 -8.38 -4.31
C LEU A 283 16.02 -8.80 -5.62
N GLY A 284 16.38 -9.95 -6.17
CA GLY A 284 15.82 -10.38 -7.45
C GLY A 284 16.17 -11.79 -7.86
N MET A 285 15.37 -12.32 -8.78
CA MET A 285 15.53 -13.65 -9.36
C MET A 285 14.99 -13.67 -10.79
N ALA A 286 15.59 -14.47 -11.65
CA ALA A 286 15.05 -14.76 -12.98
C ALA A 286 15.33 -16.21 -13.37
N PHE A 287 14.31 -16.94 -13.81
CA PHE A 287 14.51 -18.23 -14.44
C PHE A 287 15.04 -18.06 -15.87
N HIS A 288 15.96 -18.93 -16.30
CA HIS A 288 16.43 -18.93 -17.67
C HIS A 288 15.25 -19.21 -18.63
N PRO A 289 15.15 -18.60 -19.84
CA PRO A 289 14.04 -18.84 -20.77
C PRO A 289 13.84 -20.32 -21.17
N LYS A 290 14.91 -21.10 -21.06
CA LYS A 290 14.95 -22.57 -21.25
C LYS A 290 15.06 -23.36 -19.93
N HIS A 291 14.55 -22.82 -18.82
CA HIS A 291 14.68 -23.43 -17.49
C HIS A 291 14.18 -24.88 -17.47
N ARG A 292 13.10 -25.19 -18.19
CA ARG A 292 12.59 -26.56 -18.34
C ARG A 292 13.64 -27.54 -18.89
N GLU A 293 14.55 -27.08 -19.75
CA GLU A 293 15.56 -27.91 -20.40
C GLU A 293 16.87 -27.94 -19.61
N ASN A 294 17.25 -26.82 -18.99
CA ASN A 294 18.59 -26.65 -18.43
C ASN A 294 18.63 -26.41 -16.91
N GLY A 295 17.49 -26.26 -16.26
CA GLY A 295 17.36 -26.02 -14.81
C GLY A 295 17.91 -24.67 -14.34
N ARG A 296 18.41 -23.80 -15.22
CA ARG A 296 19.15 -22.59 -14.85
C ARG A 296 18.24 -21.47 -14.34
N PHE A 297 18.72 -20.74 -13.35
CA PHE A 297 18.12 -19.50 -12.87
C PHE A 297 19.22 -18.58 -12.34
N PHE A 298 18.88 -17.32 -12.11
CA PHE A 298 19.80 -16.28 -11.67
C PHE A 298 19.22 -15.59 -10.44
N ILE A 299 20.09 -15.20 -9.52
CA ILE A 299 19.73 -14.50 -8.28
C ILE A 299 20.56 -13.23 -8.11
N TYR A 300 20.01 -12.28 -7.37
CA TYR A 300 20.58 -10.97 -7.11
C TYR A 300 20.34 -10.62 -5.64
N TYR A 301 21.40 -10.47 -4.84
CA TYR A 301 21.29 -10.29 -3.39
C TYR A 301 22.49 -9.57 -2.76
N SER A 302 22.28 -8.97 -1.59
CA SER A 302 23.31 -8.30 -0.80
C SER A 302 24.03 -9.29 0.12
N ILE A 303 25.35 -9.18 0.18
CA ILE A 303 26.22 -10.00 1.04
C ILE A 303 27.23 -9.12 1.79
N LEU A 304 27.79 -9.67 2.85
CA LEU A 304 28.90 -9.08 3.58
C LEU A 304 30.16 -9.94 3.41
N VAL A 305 31.17 -9.40 2.74
CA VAL A 305 32.46 -10.06 2.53
C VAL A 305 33.44 -9.69 3.65
N ASP A 306 34.12 -10.69 4.21
CA ASP A 306 35.09 -10.55 5.31
C ASP A 306 34.55 -9.75 6.51
N SER A 307 33.22 -9.83 6.74
CA SER A 307 32.48 -9.09 7.75
C SER A 307 32.66 -7.57 7.71
N LYS A 308 33.07 -7.01 6.56
CA LYS A 308 33.45 -5.59 6.44
C LYS A 308 33.00 -4.93 5.15
N LEU A 309 32.94 -5.68 4.05
CA LEU A 309 32.70 -5.11 2.73
C LEU A 309 31.35 -5.55 2.21
N GLU A 310 30.41 -4.62 2.18
CA GLU A 310 29.10 -4.81 1.58
C GLU A 310 29.24 -4.93 0.07
N LYS A 311 28.66 -5.98 -0.50
CA LYS A 311 28.61 -6.19 -1.94
C LYS A 311 27.25 -6.70 -2.37
N VAL A 312 26.99 -6.49 -3.64
CA VAL A 312 25.89 -7.11 -4.33
C VAL A 312 26.44 -8.28 -5.15
N ARG A 313 25.86 -9.46 -4.97
CA ARG A 313 26.21 -10.67 -5.70
C ARG A 313 25.13 -11.00 -6.70
N VAL A 314 25.56 -11.34 -7.90
CA VAL A 314 24.72 -11.92 -8.96
C VAL A 314 25.27 -13.32 -9.22
N SER A 315 24.42 -14.32 -9.09
CA SER A 315 24.82 -15.72 -9.25
C SER A 315 23.91 -16.43 -10.23
N GLU A 316 24.47 -17.37 -10.96
CA GLU A 316 23.73 -18.35 -11.75
C GLU A 316 23.67 -19.65 -10.94
N MET A 317 22.52 -20.29 -10.89
CA MET A 317 22.32 -21.56 -10.19
C MET A 317 21.47 -22.50 -11.04
N LYS A 318 21.34 -23.74 -10.60
CA LYS A 318 20.49 -24.77 -11.21
C LYS A 318 19.52 -25.38 -10.20
N ALA A 319 18.34 -25.75 -10.67
CA ALA A 319 17.46 -26.65 -9.93
C ALA A 319 18.12 -28.04 -9.81
N SER A 320 17.83 -28.74 -8.72
CA SER A 320 18.30 -30.09 -8.46
C SER A 320 17.77 -31.07 -9.51
N GLU A 321 18.63 -31.99 -9.94
CA GLU A 321 18.23 -33.09 -10.85
C GLU A 321 17.30 -34.10 -10.17
N HIS A 322 17.28 -34.15 -8.84
CA HIS A 322 16.47 -35.07 -8.05
C HIS A 322 15.12 -34.48 -7.62
N ASP A 323 15.05 -33.17 -7.42
CA ASP A 323 13.82 -32.45 -7.10
C ASP A 323 13.81 -31.08 -7.75
N VAL A 324 12.92 -30.90 -8.73
CA VAL A 324 12.74 -29.64 -9.46
C VAL A 324 12.22 -28.51 -8.58
N ASN A 325 11.77 -28.79 -7.35
CA ASN A 325 11.34 -27.82 -6.35
C ASN A 325 12.46 -27.38 -5.40
N VAL A 326 13.71 -27.82 -5.62
CA VAL A 326 14.85 -27.46 -4.79
C VAL A 326 16.02 -27.02 -5.68
N ALA A 327 16.74 -25.97 -5.30
CA ALA A 327 17.98 -25.54 -5.94
C ALA A 327 19.13 -26.49 -5.57
N ASP A 328 20.06 -26.73 -6.50
CA ASP A 328 21.31 -27.42 -6.20
C ASP A 328 22.28 -26.46 -5.51
N PRO A 329 22.63 -26.66 -4.23
CA PRO A 329 23.51 -25.76 -3.49
C PRO A 329 24.95 -25.73 -4.03
N ASN A 330 25.35 -26.71 -4.86
CA ASN A 330 26.70 -26.76 -5.44
C ASN A 330 26.76 -26.21 -6.87
N SER A 331 25.69 -25.59 -7.34
CA SER A 331 25.56 -25.14 -8.73
C SER A 331 25.83 -23.64 -8.94
N GLU A 332 26.13 -22.91 -7.86
CA GLU A 332 26.47 -21.48 -7.89
C GLU A 332 27.80 -21.19 -8.60
#